data_AF-A0A1S2MB64-F1
#
_entry.id   AF-A0A1S2MB64-F1
#
_cell.length_a   1.000
_cell.length_b   1.000
_cell.length_c   1.000
_cell.angle_alpha   90.00
_cell.angle_beta   90.00
_cell.angle_gamma   90.00
#
_symmetry.space_group_name_H-M   'P 1'
#
loop_
_entity.id
_entity.type
_entity.pdbx_description
1 polymer ?
#
loop_
_entity_poly.entity_id
_entity_poly.type
_entity_poly.pdbx_seq_one_letter_code
_entity_poly.pdbx_strand_id
1 'polypeptide(L)'
;MFDRLQSLEDRYERLNELLSDPDVINDSKKLREFSKEQSDLTDTVQAYKEYKDVVTQYKDAKSMLEEKLDDEMYEMVKMEISELEDQKEELENRLKILLLPKDPNDDKNVIMEIRGAAGGDEAALFAGDLYKMYSRFAEAQGWKTDVIEASPTEIGGYKEIIFTINGTGAYSKLKYENGAHRVQRVPTTESGGRIHTSTATVAVLPEAEEVELELHEKDIRVDTFCSSGAGGQSVNTTASAVRVVHIPTNTVVTCQDEKSQHKNKDKAMKVLRARIYDKMQQEQQAEYAENRKSAVGTGDRSERIRTYNFPQSRVTDHRIGLTIQKLDQVLQGKIDEIIDALIVEEQASLMQQAEQ
;
A
#
# COMPACT_ATOMS: atom_id res chain seq x y z
N MET A 1 -1.68 27.01 2.39
CA MET A 1 -1.40 26.29 1.13
C MET A 1 -0.05 26.71 0.55
N PHE A 2 0.11 27.98 0.17
CA PHE A 2 1.34 28.48 -0.45
C PHE A 2 2.60 28.38 0.41
N ASP A 3 2.51 28.60 1.73
CA ASP A 3 3.68 28.40 2.62
C ASP A 3 4.15 26.94 2.65
N ARG A 4 3.23 25.98 2.54
CA ARG A 4 3.58 24.55 2.43
C ARG A 4 4.24 24.27 1.09
N LEU A 5 3.71 24.79 -0.02
CA LEU A 5 4.30 24.63 -1.34
C LEU A 5 5.72 25.23 -1.42
N GLN A 6 5.92 26.41 -0.82
CA GLN A 6 7.25 27.01 -0.72
C GLN A 6 8.21 26.11 0.08
N SER A 7 7.77 25.56 1.22
CA SER A 7 8.61 24.63 1.99
C SER A 7 8.96 23.33 1.24
N LEU A 8 8.07 22.86 0.36
CA LEU A 8 8.31 21.69 -0.49
C LEU A 8 9.29 22.02 -1.62
N GLU A 9 9.20 23.21 -2.21
CA GLU A 9 10.16 23.71 -3.19
C GLU A 9 11.55 23.86 -2.57
N ASP A 10 11.67 24.49 -1.39
CA ASP A 10 12.94 24.64 -0.68
C ASP A 10 13.54 23.26 -0.33
N ARG A 11 12.70 22.28 0.03
CA ARG A 11 13.12 20.89 0.28
C ARG A 11 13.64 20.23 -1.00
N TYR A 12 12.94 20.42 -2.13
CA TYR A 12 13.34 19.89 -3.43
C TYR A 12 14.69 20.45 -3.89
N GLU A 13 14.92 21.76 -3.73
CA GLU A 13 16.20 22.38 -4.04
C GLU A 13 17.33 21.81 -3.16
N ARG A 14 17.05 21.65 -1.86
CA ARG A 14 18.01 21.03 -0.94
C ARG A 14 18.32 19.57 -1.30
N LEU A 15 17.34 18.81 -1.79
CA LEU A 15 17.58 17.45 -2.27
C LEU A 15 18.46 17.44 -3.54
N ASN A 16 18.29 18.39 -4.45
CA ASN A 16 19.18 18.54 -5.61
C ASN A 16 20.63 18.82 -5.20
N GLU A 17 20.83 19.66 -4.17
CA GLU A 17 22.16 19.91 -3.60
C GLU A 17 22.75 18.65 -2.97
N LEU A 18 21.96 17.92 -2.16
CA LEU A 18 22.40 16.69 -1.49
C LEU A 18 22.73 15.56 -2.49
N LEU A 19 21.95 15.42 -3.56
CA LEU A 19 22.22 14.45 -4.63
C LEU A 19 23.47 14.79 -5.45
N SER A 20 23.94 16.04 -5.37
CA SER A 20 25.19 16.49 -5.98
C SER A 20 26.41 16.26 -5.08
N ASP A 21 26.21 15.88 -3.81
CA ASP A 21 27.27 15.64 -2.83
C ASP A 21 27.94 14.26 -3.05
N PRO A 22 29.28 14.20 -3.23
CA PRO A 22 30.02 12.93 -3.35
C PRO A 22 29.79 11.95 -2.20
N ASP A 23 29.53 12.41 -0.98
CA ASP A 23 29.32 11.54 0.19
C ASP A 23 27.99 10.79 0.11
N VAL A 24 26.98 11.38 -0.51
CA VAL A 24 25.67 10.74 -0.76
C VAL A 24 25.76 9.79 -1.94
N ILE A 25 26.49 10.17 -3.00
CA ILE A 25 26.68 9.33 -4.20
C ILE A 25 27.39 8.01 -3.85
N ASN A 26 28.29 8.04 -2.88
CA ASN A 26 29.01 6.85 -2.40
C ASN A 26 28.15 5.92 -1.52
N ASP A 27 27.00 6.38 -1.00
CA ASP A 27 26.07 5.58 -0.19
C ASP A 27 24.82 5.21 -1.01
N SER A 28 24.80 3.98 -1.53
CA SER A 28 23.73 3.49 -2.40
C SER A 28 22.34 3.50 -1.73
N LYS A 29 22.27 3.42 -0.39
CA LYS A 29 20.98 3.46 0.32
C LYS A 29 20.44 4.89 0.37
N LYS A 30 21.27 5.85 0.77
CA LYS A 30 20.89 7.28 0.82
C LYS A 30 20.58 7.86 -0.54
N LEU A 31 21.35 7.49 -1.56
CA LEU A 31 21.09 7.92 -2.94
C LEU A 31 19.70 7.46 -3.39
N ARG A 32 19.34 6.20 -3.14
CA ARG A 32 18.01 5.67 -3.49
C ARG A 32 16.89 6.39 -2.73
N GLU A 33 17.07 6.65 -1.44
CA GLU A 33 16.08 7.33 -0.61
C GLU A 33 15.84 8.78 -1.07
N PHE A 34 16.91 9.56 -1.25
CA PHE A 34 16.79 10.95 -1.69
C PHE A 34 16.33 11.09 -3.14
N SER A 35 16.74 10.18 -4.04
CA SER A 35 16.21 10.17 -5.41
C SER A 35 14.72 9.84 -5.44
N LYS A 36 14.24 8.97 -4.53
CA LYS A 36 12.81 8.69 -4.41
C LYS A 36 12.06 9.91 -3.88
N GLU A 37 12.53 10.51 -2.79
CA GLU A 37 11.92 11.72 -2.22
C GLU A 37 11.86 12.87 -3.23
N GLN A 38 12.93 13.06 -4.01
CA GLN A 38 12.97 14.06 -5.09
C GLN A 38 11.92 13.76 -6.17
N SER A 39 11.82 12.51 -6.63
CA SER A 39 10.83 12.08 -7.63
C SER A 39 9.41 12.37 -7.14
N ASP A 40 9.11 12.09 -5.87
CA ASP A 40 7.78 12.28 -5.30
C ASP A 40 7.35 13.75 -5.21
N LEU A 41 8.33 14.65 -5.05
CA LEU A 41 8.14 16.11 -4.98
C LEU A 41 8.15 16.79 -6.35
N THR A 42 8.71 16.15 -7.38
CA THR A 42 8.93 16.77 -8.70
C THR A 42 7.62 17.28 -9.30
N ASP A 43 6.57 16.46 -9.30
CA ASP A 43 5.28 16.83 -9.89
C ASP A 43 4.62 18.01 -9.18
N THR A 44 4.69 18.03 -7.84
CA THR A 44 4.12 19.10 -7.01
C THR A 44 4.89 20.40 -7.19
N VAL A 45 6.21 20.35 -7.22
CA VAL A 45 7.06 21.53 -7.42
C VAL A 45 6.94 22.07 -8.83
N GLN A 46 6.88 21.21 -9.85
CA GLN A 46 6.70 21.64 -11.23
C GLN A 46 5.35 22.34 -11.44
N ALA A 47 4.26 21.76 -10.92
CA ALA A 47 2.94 22.40 -10.95
C ALA A 47 2.94 23.74 -10.18
N TYR A 48 3.73 23.86 -9.11
CA TYR A 48 3.83 25.10 -8.34
C TYR A 48 4.63 26.19 -9.08
N LYS A 49 5.68 25.81 -9.81
CA LYS A 49 6.45 26.72 -10.68
C LYS A 49 5.58 27.24 -11.82
N GLU A 50 4.85 26.35 -12.48
CA GLU A 50 3.87 26.72 -13.52
C GLU A 50 2.82 27.71 -12.96
N TYR A 51 2.31 27.45 -11.76
CA TYR A 51 1.39 28.37 -11.09
C TYR A 51 2.03 29.75 -10.81
N LYS A 52 3.27 29.80 -10.32
CA LYS A 52 3.99 31.06 -10.09
C LYS A 52 4.17 31.86 -11.38
N ASP A 53 4.49 31.18 -12.48
CA ASP A 53 4.68 31.80 -13.79
C ASP A 53 3.35 32.40 -14.29
N VAL A 54 2.25 31.64 -14.24
CA VAL A 54 0.91 32.11 -14.63
C VAL A 54 0.44 33.28 -13.76
N VAL A 55 0.68 33.24 -12.45
CA VAL A 55 0.34 34.35 -11.54
C VAL A 55 1.14 35.61 -11.86
N THR A 56 2.41 35.45 -12.24
CA THR A 56 3.27 36.57 -12.63
C THR A 56 2.78 37.17 -13.95
N GLN A 57 2.53 36.34 -14.96
CA GLN A 57 1.94 36.76 -16.25
C GLN A 57 0.61 37.46 -16.06
N TYR A 58 -0.28 36.93 -15.22
CA TYR A 58 -1.57 37.55 -14.91
C TYR A 58 -1.42 38.94 -14.27
N LYS A 59 -0.44 39.09 -13.37
CA LYS A 59 -0.15 40.37 -12.72
C LYS A 59 0.45 41.38 -13.70
N ASP A 60 1.33 40.93 -14.58
CA ASP A 60 1.94 41.77 -15.61
C ASP A 60 0.89 42.22 -16.63
N ALA A 61 0.02 41.33 -17.10
CA ALA A 61 -1.10 41.64 -17.98
C ALA A 61 -2.10 42.62 -17.32
N LYS A 62 -2.40 42.44 -16.03
CA LYS A 62 -3.21 43.42 -15.26
C LYS A 62 -2.55 44.78 -15.16
N SER A 63 -1.23 44.83 -15.02
CA SER A 63 -0.48 46.09 -14.95
C SER A 63 -0.48 46.80 -16.32
N MET A 64 -0.45 46.04 -17.43
CA MET A 64 -0.58 46.60 -18.78
C MET A 64 -1.95 47.27 -19.02
N LEU A 65 -3.04 46.78 -18.41
CA LEU A 65 -4.35 47.43 -18.48
C LEU A 65 -4.39 48.81 -17.81
N GLU A 66 -3.48 49.11 -16.89
CA GLU A 66 -3.38 50.44 -16.26
C GLU A 66 -2.68 51.47 -17.16
N GLU A 67 -2.01 51.01 -18.23
CA GLU A 67 -1.39 51.87 -19.23
C GLU A 67 -2.42 52.32 -20.30
N LYS A 68 -2.09 53.40 -21.01
CA LYS A 68 -2.90 53.85 -22.15
C LYS A 68 -2.66 52.95 -23.36
N LEU A 69 -3.51 51.93 -23.49
CA LEU A 69 -3.56 51.03 -24.65
C LEU A 69 -4.52 51.58 -25.71
N ASP A 70 -4.32 51.18 -26.97
CA ASP A 70 -5.32 51.35 -28.02
C ASP A 70 -6.45 50.28 -27.87
N ASP A 71 -7.56 50.49 -28.57
CA ASP A 71 -8.76 49.63 -28.41
C ASP A 71 -8.50 48.17 -28.80
N GLU A 72 -7.64 47.90 -29.79
CA GLU A 72 -7.28 46.53 -30.20
C GLU A 72 -6.40 45.84 -29.14
N MET A 73 -5.41 46.54 -28.58
CA MET A 73 -4.55 46.00 -27.54
C MET A 73 -5.29 45.80 -26.23
N TYR A 74 -6.25 46.68 -25.89
CA TYR A 74 -7.08 46.52 -24.71
C TYR A 74 -7.94 45.25 -24.75
N GLU A 75 -8.57 44.94 -25.89
CA GLU A 75 -9.33 43.70 -26.07
C GLU A 75 -8.43 42.46 -25.98
N MET A 76 -7.23 42.50 -26.58
CA MET A 76 -6.28 41.39 -26.49
C MET A 76 -5.83 41.10 -25.06
N VAL A 77 -5.41 42.12 -24.31
CA VAL A 77 -4.96 41.95 -22.92
C VAL A 77 -6.12 41.46 -22.03
N LYS A 78 -7.36 41.88 -22.30
CA LYS A 78 -8.53 41.41 -21.56
C LYS A 78 -8.82 39.92 -21.82
N MET A 79 -8.67 39.45 -23.05
CA MET A 79 -8.78 38.02 -23.38
C MET A 79 -7.66 37.21 -22.70
N GLU A 80 -6.42 37.70 -22.76
CA GLU A 80 -5.27 37.06 -22.11
C GLU A 80 -5.46 36.93 -20.59
N ILE A 81 -5.99 37.97 -19.93
CA ILE A 81 -6.32 37.91 -18.49
C ILE A 81 -7.37 36.84 -18.19
N SER A 82 -8.39 36.69 -19.04
CA SER A 82 -9.43 35.66 -18.85
C SER A 82 -8.84 34.26 -18.98
N GLU A 83 -8.00 34.02 -19.99
CA GLU A 83 -7.33 32.72 -20.18
C GLU A 83 -6.38 32.40 -19.01
N LEU A 84 -5.61 33.38 -18.55
CA LEU A 84 -4.70 33.23 -17.41
C LEU A 84 -5.47 33.02 -16.10
N GLU A 85 -6.67 33.60 -15.94
CA GLU A 85 -7.53 33.37 -14.78
C GLU A 85 -8.06 31.93 -14.74
N ASP A 86 -8.54 31.41 -15.87
CA ASP A 86 -9.00 30.02 -16.01
C ASP A 86 -7.84 29.04 -15.73
N GLN A 87 -6.66 29.28 -16.32
CA GLN A 87 -5.46 28.46 -16.08
C GLN A 87 -5.00 28.50 -14.62
N LYS A 88 -5.08 29.68 -14.00
CA LYS A 88 -4.75 29.84 -12.58
C LYS A 88 -5.69 29.00 -11.71
N GLU A 89 -7.00 29.03 -11.95
CA GLU A 89 -7.96 28.21 -11.20
C GLU A 89 -7.72 26.70 -11.43
N GLU A 90 -7.43 26.29 -12.66
CA GLU A 90 -7.09 24.88 -12.96
C GLU A 90 -5.84 24.42 -12.20
N LEU A 91 -4.78 25.24 -12.21
CA LEU A 91 -3.54 24.96 -11.50
C LEU A 91 -3.72 24.98 -9.97
N GLU A 92 -4.55 25.87 -9.42
CA GLU A 92 -4.87 25.86 -7.98
C GLU A 92 -5.58 24.57 -7.58
N ASN A 93 -6.55 24.11 -8.37
CA ASN A 93 -7.25 22.86 -8.11
C ASN A 93 -6.30 21.66 -8.22
N ARG A 94 -5.44 21.63 -9.24
CA ARG A 94 -4.40 20.60 -9.38
C ARG A 94 -3.45 20.59 -8.18
N LEU A 95 -3.01 21.76 -7.70
CA LEU A 95 -2.13 21.87 -6.53
C LEU A 95 -2.81 21.43 -5.24
N LYS A 96 -4.11 21.70 -5.07
CA LYS A 96 -4.87 21.19 -3.91
C LYS A 96 -4.88 19.66 -3.87
N ILE A 97 -5.09 19.01 -5.02
CA ILE A 97 -5.06 17.55 -5.14
C ILE A 97 -3.65 17.01 -4.84
N LEU A 98 -2.61 17.63 -5.39
CA LEU A 98 -1.22 17.22 -5.17
C LEU A 98 -0.72 17.41 -3.73
N LEU A 99 -1.37 18.30 -2.96
CA LEU A 99 -1.07 18.53 -1.54
C LEU A 99 -1.78 17.57 -0.60
N LEU A 100 -2.68 16.72 -1.10
CA LEU A 100 -3.29 15.68 -0.29
C LEU A 100 -2.21 14.70 0.20
N PRO A 101 -2.29 14.24 1.47
CA PRO A 101 -1.33 13.29 2.00
C PRO A 101 -1.37 12.00 1.19
N LYS A 102 -0.23 11.63 0.59
CA LYS A 102 -0.05 10.35 -0.10
C LYS A 102 0.10 9.23 0.92
N ASP A 103 -0.41 8.03 0.61
CA ASP A 103 -0.16 6.87 1.44
C ASP A 103 1.28 6.40 1.19
N PRO A 104 2.11 6.17 2.23
CA PRO A 104 3.46 5.63 2.06
C PRO A 104 3.50 4.26 1.34
N ASN A 105 2.38 3.56 1.26
CA ASN A 105 2.26 2.28 0.58
C ASN A 105 1.78 2.38 -0.88
N ASP A 106 1.37 3.55 -1.36
CA ASP A 106 0.77 3.71 -2.71
C ASP A 106 1.68 3.19 -3.84
N ASP A 107 3.00 3.31 -3.68
CA ASP A 107 4.00 2.85 -4.66
C ASP A 107 4.39 1.38 -4.52
N LYS A 108 4.01 0.72 -3.43
CA LYS A 108 4.46 -0.64 -3.15
C LYS A 108 3.76 -1.63 -4.07
N ASN A 109 4.44 -2.74 -4.32
CA ASN A 109 3.83 -3.90 -4.93
C ASN A 109 2.70 -4.41 -4.04
N VAL A 110 1.83 -5.22 -4.63
CA VAL A 110 0.61 -5.67 -3.98
C VAL A 110 0.57 -7.18 -3.91
N ILE A 111 0.21 -7.69 -2.74
CA ILE A 111 -0.23 -9.07 -2.55
C ILE A 111 -1.75 -9.06 -2.55
N MET A 112 -2.34 -9.80 -3.48
CA MET A 112 -3.79 -9.95 -3.58
C MET A 112 -4.19 -11.37 -3.19
N GLU A 113 -5.08 -11.48 -2.21
CA GLU A 113 -5.69 -12.73 -1.77
C GLU A 113 -7.16 -12.75 -2.17
N ILE A 114 -7.58 -13.78 -2.92
CA ILE A 114 -8.98 -13.97 -3.30
C ILE A 114 -9.45 -15.30 -2.74
N ARG A 115 -10.56 -15.28 -2.01
CA ARG A 115 -11.13 -16.47 -1.36
C ARG A 115 -12.62 -16.58 -1.62
N GLY A 116 -13.07 -17.79 -1.93
CA GLY A 116 -14.50 -18.09 -1.98
C GLY A 116 -15.11 -18.06 -0.57
N ALA A 117 -16.20 -17.31 -0.39
CA ALA A 117 -16.88 -17.17 0.89
C ALA A 117 -18.21 -17.94 0.88
N ALA A 118 -19.36 -17.26 0.89
CA ALA A 118 -20.66 -17.92 0.90
C ALA A 118 -21.06 -18.37 -0.52
N GLY A 119 -21.45 -19.64 -0.70
CA GLY A 119 -21.91 -20.16 -1.99
C GLY A 119 -21.22 -21.45 -2.46
N GLY A 120 -20.30 -22.00 -1.67
CA GLY A 120 -19.66 -23.30 -1.96
C GLY A 120 -18.88 -23.27 -3.28
N ASP A 121 -19.12 -24.25 -4.15
CA ASP A 121 -18.43 -24.38 -5.44
C ASP A 121 -18.62 -23.15 -6.34
N GLU A 122 -19.79 -22.51 -6.27
CA GLU A 122 -20.06 -21.30 -7.04
C GLU A 122 -19.22 -20.11 -6.57
N ALA A 123 -18.97 -20.02 -5.25
CA ALA A 123 -18.07 -19.00 -4.71
C ALA A 123 -16.62 -19.21 -5.18
N ALA A 124 -16.19 -20.47 -5.30
CA ALA A 124 -14.86 -20.81 -5.81
C ALA A 124 -14.71 -20.49 -7.31
N LEU A 125 -15.76 -20.74 -8.10
CA LEU A 125 -15.79 -20.33 -9.52
C LEU A 125 -15.72 -18.81 -9.65
N PHE A 126 -16.49 -18.08 -8.83
CA PHE A 126 -16.48 -16.63 -8.84
C PHE A 126 -15.13 -16.04 -8.40
N ALA A 127 -14.45 -16.63 -7.41
CA ALA A 127 -13.08 -16.26 -7.06
C ALA A 127 -12.11 -16.43 -8.24
N GLY A 128 -12.28 -17.47 -9.05
CA GLY A 128 -11.54 -17.66 -10.30
C GLY A 128 -11.83 -16.59 -11.37
N ASP A 129 -13.07 -16.12 -11.46
CA ASP A 129 -13.45 -15.04 -12.37
C ASP A 129 -12.83 -13.69 -11.93
N LEU A 130 -12.83 -13.41 -10.62
CA LEU A 130 -12.15 -12.23 -10.05
C LEU A 130 -10.64 -12.28 -10.30
N TYR A 131 -10.00 -13.43 -10.09
CA TYR A 131 -8.58 -13.60 -10.39
C TYR A 131 -8.26 -13.29 -11.86
N LYS A 132 -9.05 -13.80 -12.80
CA LYS A 132 -8.87 -13.51 -14.24
C LYS A 132 -9.08 -12.03 -14.55
N MET A 133 -10.08 -11.40 -13.92
CA MET A 133 -10.36 -9.98 -14.06
C MET A 133 -9.16 -9.13 -13.63
N TYR A 134 -8.62 -9.37 -12.44
CA TYR A 134 -7.46 -8.61 -11.93
C TYR A 134 -6.17 -8.94 -12.67
N SER A 135 -5.97 -10.19 -13.09
CA SER A 135 -4.81 -10.56 -13.91
C SER A 135 -4.79 -9.78 -15.23
N ARG A 136 -5.94 -9.67 -15.91
CA ARG A 136 -6.07 -8.90 -17.15
C ARG A 136 -5.93 -7.39 -16.92
N PHE A 137 -6.47 -6.89 -15.81
CA PHE A 137 -6.27 -5.49 -15.43
C PHE A 137 -4.80 -5.17 -15.22
N ALA A 138 -4.07 -6.03 -14.49
CA ALA A 138 -2.63 -5.89 -14.29
C ALA A 138 -1.86 -5.93 -15.62
N GLU A 139 -2.17 -6.87 -16.51
CA GLU A 139 -1.58 -6.94 -17.86
C GLU A 139 -1.84 -5.65 -18.68
N ALA A 140 -3.05 -5.11 -18.62
CA ALA A 140 -3.41 -3.87 -19.33
C ALA A 140 -2.66 -2.64 -18.80
N GLN A 141 -2.33 -2.61 -17.50
CA GLN A 141 -1.51 -1.58 -16.87
C GLN A 141 0.01 -1.82 -17.06
N GLY A 142 0.41 -2.93 -17.69
CA GLY A 142 1.82 -3.31 -17.86
C GLY A 142 2.47 -3.86 -16.60
N TRP A 143 1.69 -4.26 -15.60
CA TRP A 143 2.18 -4.86 -14.36
C TRP A 143 2.39 -6.36 -14.53
N LYS A 144 3.41 -6.88 -13.82
CA LYS A 144 3.71 -8.31 -13.84
C LYS A 144 2.99 -9.02 -12.69
N THR A 145 2.29 -10.10 -13.00
CA THR A 145 1.62 -10.95 -12.00
C THR A 145 2.41 -12.23 -11.78
N ASP A 146 2.59 -12.62 -10.52
CA ASP A 146 3.25 -13.88 -10.13
C ASP A 146 2.38 -14.57 -9.07
N VAL A 147 1.97 -15.82 -9.30
CA VAL A 147 1.12 -16.58 -8.36
C VAL A 147 2.00 -17.21 -7.28
N ILE A 148 1.67 -16.95 -6.01
CA ILE A 148 2.39 -17.51 -4.85
C ILE A 148 1.76 -18.85 -4.45
N GLU A 149 0.46 -18.84 -4.20
CA GLU A 149 -0.28 -20.00 -3.72
C GLU A 149 -1.64 -20.07 -4.39
N ALA A 150 -2.07 -21.28 -4.76
CA ALA A 150 -3.39 -21.52 -5.33
C ALA A 150 -3.96 -22.84 -4.82
N SER A 151 -5.20 -22.77 -4.35
CA SER A 151 -6.01 -23.91 -3.92
C SER A 151 -7.17 -24.12 -4.91
N PRO A 152 -6.93 -24.81 -6.05
CA PRO A 152 -7.94 -25.06 -7.07
C PRO A 152 -9.00 -26.07 -6.59
N THR A 153 -10.19 -26.00 -7.18
CA THR A 153 -11.29 -26.96 -6.95
C THR A 153 -11.48 -27.86 -8.18
N GLU A 154 -12.09 -29.04 -7.98
CA GLU A 154 -12.29 -30.04 -9.06
C GLU A 154 -13.18 -29.54 -10.21
N ILE A 155 -14.13 -28.65 -9.90
CA ILE A 155 -15.09 -28.07 -10.86
C ILE A 155 -14.48 -26.85 -11.58
N GLY A 156 -13.27 -26.43 -11.18
CA GLY A 156 -12.62 -25.21 -11.63
C GLY A 156 -12.90 -24.02 -10.72
N GLY A 157 -12.04 -22.99 -10.83
CA GLY A 157 -11.99 -21.89 -9.89
C GLY A 157 -11.02 -22.18 -8.73
N TYR A 158 -11.09 -21.33 -7.70
CA TYR A 158 -10.18 -21.38 -6.57
C TYR A 158 -10.94 -21.23 -5.25
N LYS A 159 -10.65 -22.11 -4.29
CA LYS A 159 -11.07 -21.87 -2.91
C LYS A 159 -10.33 -20.68 -2.32
N GLU A 160 -9.04 -20.59 -2.65
CA GLU A 160 -8.13 -19.51 -2.28
C GLU A 160 -7.05 -19.37 -3.36
N ILE A 161 -6.70 -18.13 -3.70
CA ILE A 161 -5.59 -17.81 -4.58
C ILE A 161 -4.88 -16.56 -4.09
N ILE A 162 -3.56 -16.63 -3.99
CA ILE A 162 -2.68 -15.57 -3.52
C ILE A 162 -1.66 -15.29 -4.62
N PHE A 163 -1.57 -14.04 -5.06
CA PHE A 163 -0.66 -13.64 -6.12
C PHE A 163 -0.13 -12.22 -5.88
N THR A 164 1.08 -11.97 -6.35
CA THR A 164 1.72 -10.65 -6.33
C THR A 164 1.51 -9.92 -7.63
N ILE A 165 1.30 -8.61 -7.54
CA ILE A 165 1.24 -7.69 -8.65
C ILE A 165 2.40 -6.70 -8.48
N ASN A 166 3.38 -6.82 -9.38
CA ASN A 166 4.59 -6.02 -9.41
C ASN A 166 4.42 -4.86 -10.38
N GLY A 167 4.40 -3.64 -9.86
CA GLY A 167 4.16 -2.44 -10.65
C GLY A 167 4.08 -1.18 -9.79
N THR A 168 4.65 -0.09 -10.30
CA THR A 168 4.61 1.22 -9.64
C THR A 168 3.16 1.70 -9.55
N GLY A 169 2.72 2.10 -8.35
CA GLY A 169 1.35 2.58 -8.13
C GLY A 169 0.29 1.47 -8.14
N ALA A 170 0.68 0.19 -7.97
CA ALA A 170 -0.29 -0.90 -7.95
C ALA A 170 -1.22 -0.81 -6.74
N TYR A 171 -0.69 -0.48 -5.56
CA TYR A 171 -1.47 -0.39 -4.33
C TYR A 171 -2.47 0.75 -4.37
N SER A 172 -2.07 1.93 -4.88
CA SER A 172 -2.94 3.10 -4.94
C SER A 172 -4.23 2.86 -5.74
N LYS A 173 -4.17 2.06 -6.81
CA LYS A 173 -5.34 1.70 -7.60
C LYS A 173 -6.13 0.53 -7.01
N LEU A 174 -5.44 -0.48 -6.47
CA LEU A 174 -6.08 -1.74 -6.05
C LEU A 174 -6.58 -1.71 -4.60
N LYS A 175 -6.17 -0.74 -3.77
CA LYS A 175 -6.63 -0.63 -2.37
C LYS A 175 -8.14 -0.58 -2.22
N TYR A 176 -8.85 -0.06 -3.23
CA TYR A 176 -10.31 -0.01 -3.28
C TYR A 176 -10.97 -1.35 -3.58
N GLU A 177 -10.22 -2.41 -3.85
CA GLU A 177 -10.76 -3.76 -4.08
C GLU A 177 -10.90 -4.56 -2.78
N ASN A 178 -10.47 -4.01 -1.64
CA ASN A 178 -10.64 -4.62 -0.34
C ASN A 178 -12.11 -4.78 0.05
N GLY A 179 -12.54 -6.03 0.28
CA GLY A 179 -13.84 -6.36 0.86
C GLY A 179 -14.56 -7.53 0.18
N ALA A 180 -15.88 -7.62 0.41
CA ALA A 180 -16.71 -8.70 -0.11
C ALA A 180 -17.35 -8.34 -1.45
N HIS A 181 -17.08 -9.16 -2.46
CA HIS A 181 -17.66 -9.10 -3.79
C HIS A 181 -18.84 -10.08 -3.87
N ARG A 182 -20.03 -9.59 -4.21
CA ARG A 182 -21.24 -10.41 -4.30
C ARG A 182 -21.59 -10.70 -5.75
N VAL A 183 -21.87 -11.94 -6.10
CA VAL A 183 -22.34 -12.34 -7.43
C VAL A 183 -23.77 -12.87 -7.37
N GLN A 184 -24.57 -12.52 -8.38
CA GLN A 184 -25.91 -13.04 -8.61
C GLN A 184 -25.98 -13.59 -10.03
N ARG A 185 -25.97 -14.92 -10.16
CA ARG A 185 -26.10 -15.61 -11.45
C ARG A 185 -26.71 -17.01 -11.27
N VAL A 186 -27.04 -17.65 -12.38
CA VAL A 186 -27.38 -19.07 -12.40
C VAL A 186 -26.05 -19.84 -12.37
N PRO A 187 -25.74 -20.59 -11.29
CA PRO A 187 -24.50 -21.36 -11.21
C PRO A 187 -24.37 -22.38 -12.33
N THR A 188 -23.14 -22.68 -12.74
CA THR A 188 -22.90 -23.79 -13.68
C THR A 188 -23.19 -25.16 -13.06
N THR A 189 -23.19 -25.24 -11.73
CA THR A 189 -23.50 -26.45 -10.97
C THR A 189 -24.99 -26.68 -10.73
N GLU A 190 -25.86 -25.75 -11.14
CA GLU A 190 -27.29 -25.78 -10.84
C GLU A 190 -28.14 -26.16 -12.06
N SER A 191 -28.88 -27.26 -11.97
CA SER A 191 -29.73 -27.77 -13.06
C SER A 191 -31.08 -27.05 -13.19
N GLY A 192 -31.53 -26.35 -12.14
CA GLY A 192 -32.88 -25.78 -12.05
C GLY A 192 -33.05 -24.35 -12.60
N GLY A 193 -32.00 -23.72 -13.13
CA GLY A 193 -32.05 -22.36 -13.66
C GLY A 193 -32.31 -21.28 -12.60
N ARG A 194 -32.15 -21.60 -11.32
CA ARG A 194 -32.38 -20.67 -10.20
C ARG A 194 -31.19 -19.74 -10.04
N ILE A 195 -31.46 -18.46 -9.77
CA ILE A 195 -30.42 -17.47 -9.49
C ILE A 195 -29.96 -17.68 -8.05
N HIS A 196 -28.66 -17.96 -7.88
CA HIS A 196 -28.02 -18.03 -6.57
C HIS A 196 -27.28 -16.73 -6.29
N THR A 197 -27.14 -16.42 -5.00
CA THR A 197 -26.32 -15.30 -4.52
C THR A 197 -25.14 -15.86 -3.75
N SER A 198 -23.94 -15.62 -4.28
CA SER A 198 -22.67 -16.06 -3.71
C SER A 198 -21.77 -14.86 -3.42
N THR A 199 -20.76 -15.05 -2.58
CA THR A 199 -19.76 -14.04 -2.22
C THR A 199 -18.35 -14.58 -2.35
N ALA A 200 -17.41 -13.72 -2.73
CA ALA A 200 -15.98 -13.93 -2.64
C ALA A 200 -15.35 -12.72 -1.94
N THR A 201 -14.29 -12.94 -1.19
CA THR A 201 -13.55 -11.87 -0.51
C THR A 201 -12.26 -11.60 -1.24
N VAL A 202 -11.92 -10.32 -1.36
CA VAL A 202 -10.65 -9.85 -1.92
C VAL A 202 -9.93 -9.05 -0.83
N ALA A 203 -8.68 -9.44 -0.55
CA ALA A 203 -7.76 -8.71 0.30
C ALA A 203 -6.60 -8.21 -0.56
N VAL A 204 -6.23 -6.96 -0.36
CA VAL A 204 -5.18 -6.23 -1.08
C VAL A 204 -4.27 -5.63 -0.03
N LEU A 205 -3.06 -6.17 0.04
CA LEU A 205 -2.08 -5.85 1.06
C LEU A 205 -0.80 -5.36 0.36
N PRO A 206 -0.17 -4.30 0.87
CA PRO A 206 1.10 -3.86 0.32
C PRO A 206 2.18 -4.90 0.65
N GLU A 207 3.12 -5.13 -0.26
CA GLU A 207 4.29 -5.96 0.00
C GLU A 207 5.09 -5.36 1.17
N ALA A 208 5.27 -6.14 2.23
CA ALA A 208 6.05 -5.74 3.39
C ALA A 208 7.53 -6.03 3.14
N GLU A 209 8.41 -5.14 3.61
CA GLU A 209 9.85 -5.38 3.60
C GLU A 209 10.19 -6.47 4.63
N GLU A 210 11.13 -7.36 4.29
CA GLU A 210 11.62 -8.36 5.23
C GLU A 210 12.28 -7.67 6.43
N VAL A 211 11.82 -8.02 7.63
CA VAL A 211 12.43 -7.53 8.87
C VAL A 211 13.76 -8.26 9.07
N GLU A 212 14.86 -7.60 8.71
CA GLU A 212 16.19 -8.09 9.06
C GLU A 212 16.41 -7.98 10.57
N LEU A 213 16.56 -9.14 11.22
CA LEU A 213 16.88 -9.21 12.64
C LEU A 213 18.37 -8.92 12.84
N GLU A 214 18.71 -7.64 13.00
CA GLU A 214 20.04 -7.21 13.42
C GLU A 214 20.16 -7.29 14.95
N LEU A 215 20.89 -8.29 15.45
CA LEU A 215 21.25 -8.38 16.87
C LEU A 215 22.60 -7.70 17.10
N HIS A 216 22.59 -6.54 17.75
CA HIS A 216 23.81 -5.92 18.23
C HIS A 216 24.24 -6.52 19.57
N GLU A 217 25.54 -6.82 19.71
CA GLU A 217 26.08 -7.35 20.97
C GLU A 217 25.92 -6.40 22.15
N LYS A 218 25.79 -5.09 21.87
CA LYS A 218 25.60 -4.04 22.89
C LYS A 218 24.27 -4.16 23.64
N ASP A 219 23.27 -4.77 23.01
CA ASP A 219 21.91 -4.89 23.55
C ASP A 219 21.71 -6.19 24.34
N ILE A 220 22.78 -6.97 24.51
CA ILE A 220 22.77 -8.29 25.10
C ILE A 220 23.54 -8.28 26.41
N ARG A 221 22.82 -8.48 27.51
CA ARG A 221 23.43 -8.68 28.84
C ARG A 221 23.67 -10.16 29.07
N VAL A 222 24.91 -10.51 29.42
CA VAL A 222 25.31 -11.89 29.73
C VAL A 222 25.65 -11.99 31.21
N ASP A 223 24.81 -12.68 31.96
CA ASP A 223 24.99 -12.96 33.38
C ASP A 223 25.51 -14.41 33.55
N THR A 224 26.59 -14.60 34.30
CA THR A 224 27.15 -15.95 34.57
C THR A 224 26.98 -16.35 36.03
N PHE A 225 26.60 -17.60 36.26
CA PHE A 225 26.35 -18.14 37.61
C PHE A 225 26.72 -19.63 37.68
N CYS A 226 26.74 -20.19 38.90
CA CYS A 226 27.01 -21.61 39.10
C CYS A 226 25.85 -22.46 38.56
N SER A 227 26.20 -23.54 37.84
CA SER A 227 25.21 -24.47 37.29
C SER A 227 24.45 -25.21 38.38
N SER A 228 23.20 -25.60 38.10
CA SER A 228 22.41 -26.41 39.03
C SER A 228 22.34 -27.86 38.54
N GLY A 229 22.68 -28.86 39.37
CA GLY A 229 22.48 -30.28 39.02
C GLY A 229 23.54 -31.23 39.57
N ALA A 230 23.50 -32.49 39.10
CA ALA A 230 24.43 -33.54 39.51
C ALA A 230 25.83 -33.32 38.89
N GLY A 231 26.80 -32.84 39.69
CA GLY A 231 28.18 -32.70 39.20
C GLY A 231 29.25 -32.37 40.25
N GLY A 232 29.16 -33.00 41.43
CA GLY A 232 30.21 -32.99 42.44
C GLY A 232 30.64 -31.59 42.89
N GLN A 233 31.89 -31.44 43.35
CA GLN A 233 32.41 -30.17 43.85
C GLN A 233 32.59 -29.09 42.76
N SER A 234 32.78 -29.51 41.50
CA SER A 234 33.00 -28.60 40.36
C SER A 234 31.77 -27.78 40.02
N VAL A 235 30.56 -28.33 40.19
CA VAL A 235 29.29 -27.62 39.96
C VAL A 235 29.08 -26.46 40.94
N ASN A 236 29.56 -26.59 42.18
CA ASN A 236 29.41 -25.55 43.20
C ASN A 236 30.44 -24.41 43.07
N THR A 237 31.58 -24.68 42.42
CA THR A 237 32.73 -23.76 42.38
C THR A 237 32.96 -23.13 41.01
N THR A 238 32.51 -23.76 39.93
CA THR A 238 32.73 -23.30 38.54
C THR A 238 31.47 -22.63 37.99
N ALA A 239 31.56 -21.33 37.68
CA ALA A 239 30.48 -20.56 37.06
C ALA A 239 30.34 -20.86 35.56
N SER A 240 29.77 -22.03 35.22
CA SER A 240 29.60 -22.46 33.82
C SER A 240 28.22 -22.18 33.23
N ALA A 241 27.20 -21.86 34.04
CA ALA A 241 25.86 -21.51 33.54
C ALA A 241 25.80 -20.05 33.06
N VAL A 242 25.11 -19.84 31.94
CA VAL A 242 24.99 -18.53 31.30
C VAL A 242 23.52 -18.17 31.14
N ARG A 243 23.17 -16.95 31.56
CA ARG A 243 21.90 -16.30 31.27
C ARG A 243 22.17 -15.14 30.33
N VAL A 244 21.44 -15.12 29.23
CA VAL A 244 21.51 -14.06 28.23
C VAL A 244 20.17 -13.33 28.22
N VAL A 245 20.22 -12.01 28.31
CA VAL A 245 19.05 -11.13 28.30
C VAL A 245 19.20 -10.14 27.17
N HIS A 246 18.23 -10.10 26.26
CA HIS A 246 18.13 -9.02 25.29
C HIS A 246 17.37 -7.86 25.94
N ILE A 247 18.05 -6.73 26.14
CA ILE A 247 17.51 -5.58 26.89
C ILE A 247 16.28 -4.97 26.19
N PRO A 248 16.28 -4.73 24.86
CA PRO A 248 15.14 -4.13 24.17
C PRO A 248 13.87 -4.99 24.23
N THR A 249 13.98 -6.30 24.04
CA THR A 249 12.79 -7.20 24.00
C THR A 249 12.47 -7.85 25.33
N ASN A 250 13.30 -7.65 26.36
CA ASN A 250 13.27 -8.35 27.64
C ASN A 250 13.25 -9.89 27.54
N THR A 251 13.74 -10.45 26.43
CA THR A 251 13.77 -11.91 26.23
C THR A 251 14.93 -12.51 27.02
N VAL A 252 14.61 -13.41 27.95
CA VAL A 252 15.60 -14.10 28.79
C VAL A 252 15.78 -15.55 28.33
N VAL A 253 17.04 -15.97 28.16
CA VAL A 253 17.42 -17.35 27.85
C VAL A 253 18.53 -17.81 28.80
N THR A 254 18.41 -19.04 29.29
CA THR A 254 19.41 -19.66 30.17
C THR A 254 19.90 -20.98 29.59
N CYS A 255 21.20 -21.23 29.62
CA CYS A 255 21.79 -22.51 29.19
C CYS A 255 22.85 -22.98 30.19
N GLN A 256 22.80 -24.27 30.54
CA GLN A 256 23.71 -24.92 31.50
C GLN A 256 24.11 -26.35 31.10
N ASP A 257 23.90 -26.72 29.83
CA ASP A 257 24.01 -28.12 29.38
C ASP A 257 25.46 -28.62 29.30
N GLU A 258 26.42 -27.74 29.02
CA GLU A 258 27.83 -28.09 28.89
C GLU A 258 28.67 -27.61 30.08
N LYS A 259 29.81 -28.27 30.28
CA LYS A 259 30.79 -27.87 31.31
C LYS A 259 31.51 -26.54 30.98
N SER A 260 31.50 -26.13 29.71
CA SER A 260 32.17 -24.91 29.24
C SER A 260 31.21 -23.73 29.13
N GLN A 261 31.57 -22.61 29.78
CA GLN A 261 30.83 -21.35 29.72
C GLN A 261 30.67 -20.83 28.28
N HIS A 262 31.72 -20.87 27.47
CA HIS A 262 31.68 -20.36 26.09
C HIS A 262 30.68 -21.12 25.23
N LYS A 263 30.63 -22.44 25.37
CA LYS A 263 29.68 -23.28 24.64
C LYS A 263 28.23 -23.05 25.09
N ASN A 264 28.02 -22.83 26.39
CA ASN A 264 26.70 -22.45 26.91
C ASN A 264 26.29 -21.05 26.44
N LYS A 265 27.23 -20.10 26.35
CA LYS A 265 26.98 -18.77 25.76
C LYS A 265 26.56 -18.89 24.30
N ASP A 266 27.29 -19.65 23.48
CA ASP A 266 26.96 -19.81 22.05
C ASP A 266 25.59 -20.47 21.84
N LYS A 267 25.25 -21.49 22.64
CA LYS A 267 23.91 -22.11 22.61
C LYS A 267 22.83 -21.14 23.07
N ALA A 268 23.05 -20.42 24.16
CA ALA A 268 22.10 -19.44 24.67
C ALA A 268 21.85 -18.31 23.64
N MET A 269 22.90 -17.85 22.95
CA MET A 269 22.79 -16.86 21.86
C MET A 269 21.98 -17.39 20.67
N LYS A 270 22.19 -18.65 20.26
CA LYS A 270 21.39 -19.29 19.20
C LYS A 270 19.92 -19.38 19.58
N VAL A 271 19.62 -19.80 20.81
CA VAL A 271 18.24 -19.90 21.31
C VAL A 271 17.62 -18.51 21.47
N LEU A 272 18.39 -17.52 21.92
CA LEU A 272 17.93 -16.13 22.01
C LEU A 272 17.54 -15.59 20.63
N ARG A 273 18.39 -15.77 19.62
CA ARG A 273 18.09 -15.37 18.24
C ARG A 273 16.81 -16.04 17.73
N ALA A 274 16.68 -17.36 17.94
CA ALA A 274 15.47 -18.09 17.54
C ALA A 274 14.21 -17.56 18.24
N ARG A 275 14.27 -17.26 19.55
CA ARG A 275 13.12 -16.73 20.30
C ARG A 275 12.74 -15.30 19.89
N ILE A 276 13.72 -14.43 19.63
CA ILE A 276 13.44 -13.07 19.19
C ILE A 276 12.85 -13.11 17.78
N TYR A 277 13.40 -13.95 16.91
CA TYR A 277 12.87 -14.16 15.56
C TYR A 277 11.42 -14.68 15.59
N ASP A 278 11.13 -15.71 16.39
CA ASP A 278 9.78 -16.25 16.55
C ASP A 278 8.80 -15.20 17.08
N LYS A 279 9.22 -14.38 18.06
CA LYS A 279 8.41 -13.27 18.57
C LYS A 279 8.13 -12.22 17.50
N MET A 280 9.14 -11.80 16.74
CA MET A 280 8.98 -10.82 15.66
C MET A 280 8.07 -11.37 14.55
N GLN A 281 8.22 -12.65 14.19
CA GLN A 281 7.30 -13.29 13.24
C GLN A 281 5.87 -13.35 13.76
N GLN A 282 5.66 -13.68 15.04
CA GLN A 282 4.32 -13.71 15.63
C GLN A 282 3.68 -12.31 15.65
N GLU A 283 4.43 -11.27 15.99
CA GLU A 283 3.96 -9.89 15.96
C GLU A 283 3.58 -9.46 14.53
N GLN A 284 4.45 -9.72 13.55
CA GLN A 284 4.17 -9.44 12.14
C GLN A 284 2.96 -10.21 11.62
N GLN A 285 2.83 -11.48 11.97
CA GLN A 285 1.69 -12.31 11.57
C GLN A 285 0.38 -11.83 12.23
N ALA A 286 0.45 -11.35 13.47
CA ALA A 286 -0.69 -10.76 14.16
C ALA A 286 -1.14 -9.46 13.48
N GLU A 287 -0.20 -8.57 13.16
CA GLU A 287 -0.47 -7.32 12.43
C GLU A 287 -1.06 -7.60 11.04
N TYR A 288 -0.47 -8.54 10.29
CA TYR A 288 -0.99 -9.00 9.01
C TYR A 288 -2.41 -9.55 9.14
N ALA A 289 -2.66 -10.41 10.13
CA ALA A 289 -3.96 -11.00 10.36
C ALA A 289 -5.02 -9.95 10.74
N GLU A 290 -4.65 -8.93 11.52
CA GLU A 290 -5.50 -7.81 11.88
C GLU A 290 -5.82 -6.93 10.67
N ASN A 291 -4.79 -6.52 9.91
CA ASN A 291 -4.97 -5.73 8.69
C ASN A 291 -5.84 -6.45 7.67
N ARG A 292 -5.60 -7.75 7.46
CA ARG A 292 -6.43 -8.58 6.60
C ARG A 292 -7.87 -8.69 7.10
N LYS A 293 -8.08 -8.86 8.41
CA LYS A 293 -9.42 -8.95 8.99
C LYS A 293 -10.19 -7.64 8.83
N SER A 294 -9.52 -6.50 8.99
CA SER A 294 -10.10 -5.18 8.75
C SER A 294 -10.39 -4.93 7.28
N ALA A 295 -9.52 -5.38 6.36
CA ALA A 295 -9.70 -5.21 4.92
C ALA A 295 -10.84 -6.07 4.35
N VAL A 296 -10.99 -7.30 4.83
CA VAL A 296 -11.95 -8.27 4.28
C VAL A 296 -13.29 -8.28 5.01
N GLY A 297 -13.30 -8.01 6.32
CA GLY A 297 -14.45 -8.23 7.18
C GLY A 297 -14.75 -9.72 7.40
N THR A 298 -16.02 -10.05 7.58
CA THR A 298 -16.50 -11.44 7.79
C THR A 298 -16.78 -12.18 6.48
N GLY A 299 -16.87 -11.46 5.36
CA GLY A 299 -17.22 -12.04 4.06
C GLY A 299 -18.71 -12.40 3.91
N ASP A 300 -19.55 -11.94 4.85
CA ASP A 300 -20.98 -12.17 4.81
C ASP A 300 -21.68 -11.37 3.67
N ARG A 301 -22.87 -11.80 3.28
CA ARG A 301 -23.67 -11.21 2.19
C ARG A 301 -24.07 -9.75 2.44
N SER A 302 -24.04 -9.33 3.70
CA SER A 302 -24.38 -7.99 4.17
C SER A 302 -23.25 -6.96 3.91
N GLU A 303 -21.99 -7.36 4.07
CA GLU A 303 -20.78 -6.50 4.02
C GLU A 303 -20.23 -6.28 2.60
N ARG A 304 -21.10 -6.29 1.59
CA ARG A 304 -20.69 -6.23 0.18
C ARG A 304 -20.22 -4.82 -0.22
N ILE A 305 -19.07 -4.74 -0.87
CA ILE A 305 -18.62 -3.52 -1.55
C ILE A 305 -19.21 -3.43 -2.96
N ARG A 306 -19.30 -4.56 -3.67
CA ARG A 306 -19.77 -4.62 -5.06
C ARG A 306 -20.74 -5.76 -5.28
N THR A 307 -21.69 -5.55 -6.20
CA THR A 307 -22.59 -6.60 -6.69
C THR A 307 -22.48 -6.77 -8.19
N TYR A 308 -22.13 -7.98 -8.63
CA TYR A 308 -22.10 -8.43 -10.01
C TYR A 308 -23.39 -9.17 -10.31
N ASN A 309 -24.29 -8.54 -11.06
CA ASN A 309 -25.61 -9.07 -11.40
C ASN A 309 -25.62 -9.48 -12.88
N PHE A 310 -25.53 -10.79 -13.12
CA PHE A 310 -25.51 -11.35 -14.47
C PHE A 310 -26.86 -11.24 -15.20
N PRO A 311 -28.03 -11.50 -14.57
CA PRO A 311 -29.32 -11.36 -15.25
C PRO A 311 -29.58 -9.97 -15.85
N GLN A 312 -29.01 -8.91 -15.26
CA GLN A 312 -29.16 -7.53 -15.71
C GLN A 312 -27.85 -6.95 -16.27
N SER A 313 -26.84 -7.81 -16.50
CA SER A 313 -25.51 -7.46 -17.01
C SER A 313 -24.89 -6.19 -16.38
N ARG A 314 -25.07 -6.01 -15.06
CA ARG A 314 -24.56 -4.82 -14.36
C ARG A 314 -23.67 -5.13 -13.18
N VAL A 315 -22.78 -4.19 -12.90
CA VAL A 315 -21.96 -4.14 -11.68
C VAL A 315 -22.30 -2.86 -10.94
N THR A 316 -22.59 -2.96 -9.65
CA THR A 316 -22.87 -1.81 -8.78
C THR A 316 -21.88 -1.81 -7.62
N ASP A 317 -21.17 -0.70 -7.44
CA ASP A 317 -20.38 -0.41 -6.24
C ASP A 317 -21.28 0.33 -5.23
N HIS A 318 -21.45 -0.25 -4.04
CA HIS A 318 -22.37 0.25 -3.02
C HIS A 318 -21.77 1.39 -2.21
N ARG A 319 -20.45 1.63 -2.30
CA ARG A 319 -19.79 2.71 -1.53
C ARG A 319 -20.15 4.09 -2.07
N ILE A 320 -20.13 4.22 -3.39
CA ILE A 320 -20.48 5.46 -4.11
C ILE A 320 -21.83 5.38 -4.84
N GLY A 321 -22.47 4.21 -4.86
CA GLY A 321 -23.73 3.99 -5.58
C GLY A 321 -23.59 3.93 -7.11
N LEU A 322 -22.36 3.89 -7.63
CA LEU A 322 -22.08 3.82 -9.07
C LEU A 322 -22.55 2.49 -9.65
N THR A 323 -23.27 2.55 -10.76
CA THR A 323 -23.76 1.37 -11.48
C THR A 323 -23.33 1.40 -12.94
N ILE A 324 -22.66 0.35 -13.40
CA ILE A 324 -22.17 0.17 -14.77
C ILE A 324 -22.90 -1.03 -15.40
N GLN A 325 -23.48 -0.85 -16.59
CA GLN A 325 -24.23 -1.88 -17.32
C GLN A 325 -23.37 -2.69 -18.31
N LYS A 326 -22.05 -2.79 -18.05
CA LYS A 326 -21.06 -3.44 -18.93
C LYS A 326 -20.34 -4.58 -18.21
N LEU A 327 -21.09 -5.49 -17.58
CA LEU A 327 -20.52 -6.56 -16.74
C LEU A 327 -19.42 -7.39 -17.45
N ASP A 328 -19.62 -7.73 -18.72
CA ASP A 328 -18.63 -8.51 -19.48
C ASP A 328 -17.30 -7.76 -19.66
N GLN A 329 -17.35 -6.44 -19.83
CA GLN A 329 -16.14 -5.61 -19.97
C GLN A 329 -15.41 -5.49 -18.64
N VAL A 330 -16.16 -5.33 -17.54
CA VAL A 330 -15.61 -5.29 -16.18
C VAL A 330 -14.88 -6.60 -15.88
N LEU A 331 -15.51 -7.77 -16.14
CA LEU A 331 -14.88 -9.08 -15.95
C LEU A 331 -13.69 -9.35 -16.89
N GLN A 332 -13.60 -8.62 -18.01
CA GLN A 332 -12.43 -8.66 -18.90
C GLN A 332 -11.27 -7.78 -18.41
N GLY A 333 -11.41 -7.08 -17.29
CA GLY A 333 -10.36 -6.26 -16.69
C GLY A 333 -10.52 -4.75 -16.93
N LYS A 334 -11.60 -4.28 -17.58
CA LYS A 334 -11.87 -2.85 -17.73
C LYS A 334 -12.57 -2.29 -16.48
N ILE A 335 -11.80 -2.13 -15.41
CA ILE A 335 -12.28 -1.65 -14.11
C ILE A 335 -11.86 -0.21 -13.80
N ASP A 336 -11.13 0.45 -14.72
CA ASP A 336 -10.65 1.83 -14.58
C ASP A 336 -11.79 2.80 -14.25
N GLU A 337 -12.92 2.72 -14.97
CA GLU A 337 -14.10 3.58 -14.73
C GLU A 337 -14.59 3.51 -13.27
N ILE A 338 -14.44 2.35 -12.60
CA ILE A 338 -14.86 2.17 -11.19
C ILE A 338 -13.79 2.73 -10.26
N ILE A 339 -12.52 2.42 -10.52
CA ILE A 339 -11.39 2.84 -9.67
C ILE A 339 -11.26 4.36 -9.69
N ASP A 340 -11.31 4.98 -10.87
CA ASP A 340 -11.18 6.43 -11.02
C ASP A 340 -12.30 7.16 -10.28
N ALA A 341 -13.54 6.66 -10.34
CA ALA A 341 -14.65 7.24 -9.61
C ALA A 341 -14.48 7.14 -8.08
N LEU A 342 -13.88 6.05 -7.58
CA LEU A 342 -13.58 5.87 -6.16
C LEU A 342 -12.43 6.78 -5.70
N ILE A 343 -11.41 6.96 -6.53
CA ILE A 343 -10.29 7.89 -6.26
C ILE A 343 -10.82 9.32 -6.13
N VAL A 344 -11.68 9.75 -7.05
CA VAL A 344 -12.26 11.09 -7.03
C VAL A 344 -13.09 11.32 -5.76
N GLU A 345 -13.89 10.35 -5.34
CA GLU A 345 -14.68 10.45 -4.10
C GLU A 345 -13.78 10.52 -2.86
N GLU A 346 -12.73 9.69 -2.78
CA GLU A 346 -11.79 9.71 -1.66
C GLU A 346 -11.05 11.05 -1.60
N GLN A 347 -10.57 11.56 -2.75
CA GLN A 347 -9.95 12.87 -2.84
C GLN A 347 -10.90 13.99 -2.41
N ALA A 348 -12.16 13.94 -2.84
CA ALA A 348 -13.18 14.90 -2.41
C ALA A 348 -13.42 14.85 -0.90
N SER A 349 -13.48 13.65 -0.31
CA SER A 349 -13.63 13.48 1.14
C SER A 349 -12.41 14.01 1.92
N LEU A 350 -11.20 13.73 1.44
CA LEU A 350 -9.97 14.22 2.05
C LEU A 350 -9.84 15.75 1.94
N MET A 351 -10.24 16.34 0.81
CA MET A 351 -10.29 17.80 0.67
C MET A 351 -11.25 18.43 1.67
N GLN A 352 -12.45 17.87 1.86
CA GLN A 352 -13.40 18.35 2.87
C GLN A 352 -12.86 18.26 4.30
N GLN A 353 -12.14 17.18 4.62
CA GLN A 353 -11.50 17.02 5.93
C GLN A 353 -10.34 17.98 6.15
N ALA A 354 -9.61 18.34 5.09
CA ALA A 354 -8.51 19.30 5.16
C ALA A 354 -8.98 20.77 5.24
N GLU A 355 -10.21 21.05 4.81
CA GLU A 355 -10.85 22.37 4.90
C GLU A 355 -11.57 22.61 6.25
N GLN A 356 -11.89 21.55 7.00
CA GLN A 356 -12.39 21.60 8.39
C GLN A 356 -11.26 21.74 9.40
#